data_AF-A0A2S7KY37-F1
#
_entry.id   AF-A0A2S7KY37-F1
#
_cell.length_a   1.000
_cell.length_b   1.000
_cell.length_c   1.000
_cell.angle_alpha   90.00
_cell.angle_beta   90.00
_cell.angle_gamma   90.00
#
_symmetry.space_group_name_H-M   'P 1'
#
loop_
_entity.id
_entity.type
_entity.pdbx_description
1 polymer ?
#
loop_
_entity_poly.entity_id
_entity_poly.type
_entity_poly.pdbx_seq_one_letter_code
_entity_poly.pdbx_strand_id
1 'polypeptide(L)' 'MAYAEMSSLTTNNIEIGFDAKEWIQIIRKKTNGNISVQVLPKAKQILEKYKHELPSICCFFIEGS' A
#
# COMPACT_ATOMS: atom_id res chain seq x y z
N MET A 1 6.10 8.03 14.54
CA MET A 1 6.19 6.65 14.03
C MET A 1 4.84 6.23 13.42
N ALA A 2 4.47 6.79 12.27
CA ALA A 2 3.33 6.33 11.46
C ALA A 2 3.81 5.64 10.17
N TYR A 3 4.96 6.09 9.66
CA TYR A 3 5.63 5.54 8.48
C TYR A 3 6.00 4.05 8.63
N ALA A 4 6.47 3.64 9.81
CA ALA A 4 6.85 2.26 10.08
C ALA A 4 5.67 1.27 9.95
N GLU A 5 4.46 1.72 10.29
CA GLU A 5 3.24 0.91 10.15
C GLU A 5 2.81 0.86 8.67
N MET A 6 2.95 1.98 7.94
CA MET A 6 2.75 2.04 6.48
C MET A 6 3.72 1.13 5.71
N SER A 7 4.97 1.00 6.15
CA SER A 7 5.95 0.11 5.52
C SER A 7 5.73 -1.38 5.86
N SER A 8 4.92 -1.68 6.87
CA SER A 8 4.55 -3.06 7.24
C SER A 8 3.24 -3.53 6.59
N LEU A 9 2.53 -2.63 5.91
CA LEU A 9 1.36 -2.97 5.10
C LEU A 9 1.81 -3.79 3.90
N THR A 10 1.38 -5.04 3.84
CA THR A 10 1.60 -5.93 2.69
C THR A 10 0.30 -6.12 1.91
N THR A 11 0.41 -6.55 0.65
CA THR A 11 -0.77 -6.83 -0.20
C THR A 11 -1.69 -7.90 0.42
N ASN A 12 -1.13 -8.78 1.27
CA ASN A 12 -1.86 -9.81 2.01
C ASN A 12 -2.83 -9.25 3.07
N ASN A 13 -2.75 -7.95 3.38
CA ASN A 13 -3.66 -7.26 4.28
C ASN A 13 -4.95 -6.80 3.58
N ILE A 14 -5.07 -7.01 2.27
CA ILE A 14 -6.25 -6.65 1.47
C ILE A 14 -7.17 -7.85 1.36
N GLU A 15 -8.34 -7.77 2.00
CA GLU A 15 -9.38 -8.80 1.90
C GLU A 15 -10.54 -8.33 1.04
N ILE A 16 -11.13 -9.25 0.27
CA ILE A 16 -12.35 -8.98 -0.49
C ILE A 16 -13.53 -9.15 0.45
N GLY A 17 -14.23 -8.06 0.75
CA GLY A 17 -15.42 -8.07 1.60
C GLY A 17 -16.65 -8.60 0.85
N PHE A 18 -17.74 -8.77 1.59
CA PHE A 18 -19.02 -9.30 1.10
C PHE A 18 -19.62 -8.52 -0.10
N ASP A 19 -19.30 -7.23 -0.22
CA ASP A 19 -19.79 -6.34 -1.29
C ASP A 19 -18.93 -6.39 -2.58
N ALA A 20 -18.05 -7.38 -2.72
CA ALA A 20 -17.01 -7.45 -3.76
C ALA A 20 -16.05 -6.24 -3.77
N LYS A 21 -15.98 -5.51 -2.65
CA LYS A 21 -15.07 -4.39 -2.43
C LYS A 21 -13.86 -4.84 -1.63
N GLU A 22 -12.70 -4.27 -1.94
CA GLU A 22 -11.45 -4.53 -1.25
C GLU A 22 -11.37 -3.73 0.06
N TRP A 23 -10.93 -4.38 1.13
CA TRP A 23 -10.77 -3.80 2.46
C TRP A 23 -9.34 -4.02 2.94
N ILE A 24 -8.70 -2.95 3.40
CA ILE A 24 -7.40 -3.01 4.05
C ILE A 24 -7.64 -3.27 5.54
N GLN A 25 -7.27 -4.47 5.99
CA GLN A 25 -7.32 -4.90 7.38
C GLN A 25 -5.91 -4.83 7.98
N ILE A 26 -5.69 -3.90 8.91
CA ILE A 26 -4.42 -3.79 9.64
C ILE A 26 -4.61 -3.85 11.13
N ILE A 27 -3.64 -4.43 11.82
CA ILE A 27 -3.59 -4.45 13.28
C ILE A 27 -2.49 -3.48 13.71
N ARG A 28 -2.85 -2.39 14.39
CA ARG A 28 -1.86 -1.44 14.90
C ARG A 28 -1.09 -2.09 16.04
N LYS A 29 0.23 -2.17 15.95
CA LYS A 29 1.03 -2.71 17.07
C LYS A 29 1.01 -1.80 18.29
N LYS A 30 0.86 -0.48 18.07
CA LYS A 30 0.94 0.51 19.15
C LYS A 30 -0.29 0.54 20.07
N THR A 31 -1.47 0.27 19.53
CA THR A 31 -2.73 0.34 20.29
C THR A 31 -3.54 -0.95 20.22
N ASN A 32 -2.97 -2.01 19.63
CA ASN A 32 -3.61 -3.30 19.35
C ASN A 32 -5.01 -3.20 18.70
N GLY A 33 -5.29 -2.08 18.04
CA GLY A 33 -6.57 -1.81 17.40
C GLY A 33 -6.57 -2.37 15.99
N ASN A 34 -7.61 -3.13 15.66
CA ASN A 34 -7.90 -3.49 14.28
C ASN A 34 -8.49 -2.28 13.56
N ILE A 35 -7.93 -1.94 12.41
CA ILE A 35 -8.48 -0.92 11.53
C ILE A 35 -8.85 -1.62 10.23
N SER A 36 -10.11 -1.44 9.84
CA SER A 36 -10.63 -1.85 8.55
C SER A 36 -10.98 -0.61 7.75
N VAL A 37 -10.31 -0.41 6.61
CA VAL A 37 -10.53 0.74 5.73
C VAL A 37 -10.88 0.24 4.34
N GLN A 38 -11.98 0.75 3.79
CA GLN A 38 -12.37 0.42 2.42
C GLN A 38 -11.36 1.00 1.41
N VAL A 39 -10.90 0.18 0.47
CA VAL A 39 -10.04 0.63 -0.63
C VAL A 39 -10.88 1.46 -1.58
N LEU A 40 -10.54 2.74 -1.67
CA LEU A 40 -11.18 3.63 -2.63
C LEU A 40 -10.77 3.26 -4.06
N PRO A 41 -11.64 3.48 -5.07
CA PRO A 41 -11.36 3.15 -6.46
C PRO A 41 -10.06 3.81 -6.97
N LYS A 42 -9.77 5.04 -6.54
CA LYS A 42 -8.52 5.74 -6.86
C LYS A 42 -7.28 5.08 -6.25
N ALA A 43 -7.39 4.54 -5.04
CA ALA A 43 -6.29 3.82 -4.39
C ALA A 43 -6.00 2.49 -5.11
N LYS A 44 -7.06 1.78 -5.53
CA LYS A 44 -6.93 0.57 -6.37
C LYS A 44 -6.16 0.85 -7.65
N GLN A 45 -6.50 1.92 -8.38
CA GLN A 45 -5.79 2.30 -9.61
C GLN A 45 -4.29 2.54 -9.37
N ILE A 46 -3.93 3.14 -8.23
CA ILE A 46 -2.52 3.34 -7.85
C ILE A 46 -1.85 2.00 -7.56
N LEU A 47 -2.48 1.12 -6.78
CA LEU A 47 -1.97 -0.23 -6.52
C LEU A 47 -1.77 -1.01 -7.81
N GLU A 48 -2.70 -0.91 -8.75
CA GLU A 48 -2.59 -1.54 -10.08
C GLU A 48 -1.46 -0.96 -10.91
N LYS A 49 -1.25 0.36 -10.85
CA LYS A 49 -0.16 1.02 -11.56
C LYS A 49 1.22 0.59 -11.06
N TYR A 50 1.33 0.24 -9.78
CA TYR A 50 2.58 -0.15 -9.12
C TYR A 50 2.60 -1.64 -8.73
N LYS A 51 1.85 -2.49 -9.44
CA LYS A 51 1.72 -3.96 -9.28
C LYS A 51 3.08 -4.69 -9.44
N HIS A 52 4.00 -4.48 -8.50
CA HIS A 52 5.36 -5.05 -8.44
C HIS A 52 6.46 -4.32 -9.20
N GLU A 53 6.15 -3.22 -9.87
CA GLU A 53 7.16 -2.33 -10.44
C GLU A 53 7.07 -0.97 -9.74
N LEU A 54 8.00 -0.74 -8.82
CA LEU A 54 8.32 0.64 -8.46
C LEU A 54 8.82 1.32 -9.73
N PRO A 55 8.46 2.59 -9.97
CA PRO A 55 9.10 3.31 -11.05
C PRO A 55 10.58 3.27 -10.72
N SER A 56 11.37 2.61 -11.56
CA SER A 56 12.80 2.78 -11.55
C SER A 56 13.01 4.28 -11.68
N ILE A 57 13.28 4.93 -10.56
CA ILE A 57 13.95 6.22 -10.57
C ILE A 57 15.33 5.82 -11.06
N CYS A 58 15.43 5.65 -12.38
CA CYS A 58 16.67 5.47 -13.05
C CYS A 58 17.41 6.75 -12.68
N CYS A 59 18.37 6.59 -11.78
CA CYS A 59 19.31 7.61 -11.40
C CYS A 59 19.75 8.21 -12.73
N PHE A 60 19.37 9.46 -12.99
CA PHE A 60 20.01 10.25 -14.02
C PHE A 60 21.44 10.37 -13.53
N PHE A 61 22.24 9.38 -13.89
CA PHE A 61 23.67 9.40 -13.75
C PHE A 61 24.07 10.58 -14.62
N ILE A 62 24.25 11.73 -13.97
CA ILE A 62 25.02 12.81 -14.55
C ILE A 62 26.46 12.29 -14.56
N GLU A 63 26.74 11.38 -15.50
CA GLU A 63 28.06 11.33 -16.10
C GLU A 63 28.08 12.44 -17.14
N GLY A 64 28.22 13.66 -16.61
CA GLY A 64 28.66 14.80 -17.37
C GLY A 64 30.14 14.64 -17.63
N SER A 65 30.43 14.32 -18.88
CA SER A 65 31.72 14.42 -19.56
C SER A 65 32.36 15.80 -19.44
#